data_AF-A0A2W5A5A5-F1
#
_entry.id   AF-A0A2W5A5A5-F1
#
_cell.length_a   1.000
_cell.length_b   1.000
_cell.length_c   1.000
_cell.angle_alpha   90.00
_cell.angle_beta   90.00
_cell.angle_gamma   90.00
#
_symmetry.space_group_name_H-M   'P 1'
#
loop_
_entity.id
_entity.type
_entity.pdbx_description
1 polymer ?
#
loop_
_entity_poly.entity_id
_entity_poly.type
_entity_poly.pdbx_seq_one_letter_code
_entity_poly.pdbx_strand_id
1 'polypeptide(L)'
;MRSGQEYSVGYVADDQPRSVKVWKLMDLKREWIDPVKVDTPPWTQIYSHSRTDWVDRQNAKQCAACGRTDRPCHVHHVDGLADVKHHGLATMMKAARARRTKVLCDLCHADTHRGQLPDSRNMNGVVAAESRMQ
;
A
#
# COMPACT_ATOMS: atom_id res chain seq x y z
N MET A 1 -14.63 -0.09 -42.73
CA MET A 1 -15.66 -0.22 -43.78
C MET A 1 -16.93 -0.78 -43.14
N ARG A 2 -18.12 -0.25 -43.46
CA ARG A 2 -19.38 -0.84 -43.01
C ARG A 2 -19.80 -1.93 -44.00
N SER A 3 -19.99 -3.14 -43.51
CA SER A 3 -20.53 -4.27 -44.29
C SER A 3 -21.86 -4.68 -43.67
N GLY A 4 -22.97 -4.23 -44.28
CA GLY A 4 -24.30 -4.43 -43.73
C GLY A 4 -24.51 -3.72 -42.37
N GLN A 5 -24.77 -4.51 -41.31
CA GLN A 5 -24.91 -4.02 -39.92
C GLN A 5 -23.61 -4.08 -39.11
N GLU A 6 -22.52 -4.52 -39.72
CA GLU A 6 -21.23 -4.74 -39.08
C GLU A 6 -20.22 -3.68 -39.49
N TYR A 7 -19.39 -3.27 -38.54
CA TYR A 7 -18.23 -2.42 -38.78
C TYR A 7 -16.96 -3.28 -38.72
N SER A 8 -16.21 -3.30 -39.81
CA SER A 8 -14.93 -3.98 -39.91
C SER A 8 -13.80 -3.00 -40.21
N VAL A 9 -12.60 -3.30 -39.73
CA VAL A 9 -11.36 -2.61 -40.10
C VAL A 9 -10.52 -3.57 -40.94
N GLY A 10 -10.20 -3.14 -42.15
CA GLY A 10 -9.28 -3.86 -43.03
C GLY A 10 -7.84 -3.52 -42.67
N TYR A 11 -6.96 -4.49 -42.73
CA TYR A 11 -5.51 -4.34 -42.55
C TYR A 11 -4.79 -5.34 -43.45
N VAL A 12 -3.55 -5.06 -43.83
CA VAL A 12 -2.74 -5.98 -44.63
C VAL A 12 -1.82 -6.75 -43.68
N ALA A 13 -1.80 -8.08 -43.82
CA ALA A 13 -0.84 -8.94 -43.15
C ALA A 13 -0.31 -9.95 -44.17
N ASP A 14 1.02 -10.08 -44.26
CA ASP A 14 1.70 -10.97 -45.22
C ASP A 14 1.29 -10.71 -46.68
N ASP A 15 1.23 -9.43 -47.09
CA ASP A 15 0.75 -8.96 -48.41
C ASP A 15 -0.66 -9.42 -48.79
N GLN A 16 -1.43 -9.92 -47.83
CA GLN A 16 -2.81 -10.34 -48.00
C GLN A 16 -3.75 -9.41 -47.22
N PRO A 17 -4.81 -8.88 -47.87
CA PRO A 17 -5.80 -8.07 -47.18
C PRO A 17 -6.61 -8.95 -46.23
N ARG A 18 -6.58 -8.61 -44.94
CA ARG A 18 -7.40 -9.21 -43.90
C ARG A 18 -8.36 -8.17 -43.34
N SER A 19 -9.40 -8.63 -42.65
CA SER A 19 -10.31 -7.73 -41.93
C SER A 19 -10.66 -8.28 -40.57
N VAL A 20 -10.71 -7.40 -39.56
CA VAL A 20 -11.21 -7.71 -38.23
C VAL A 20 -12.56 -7.05 -38.04
N LYS A 21 -13.53 -7.81 -37.51
CA LYS A 21 -14.80 -7.28 -37.03
C LYS A 21 -14.57 -6.46 -35.77
N VAL A 22 -14.95 -5.19 -35.78
CA VAL A 22 -14.79 -4.31 -34.61
C VAL A 22 -16.04 -4.34 -33.73
N TRP A 23 -17.23 -4.08 -34.30
CA TRP A 23 -18.50 -4.15 -33.57
C TRP A 23 -19.72 -4.17 -34.50
N LYS A 24 -20.87 -4.68 -34.03
CA LYS A 24 -22.19 -4.48 -34.68
C LYS A 24 -23.01 -3.46 -33.92
N LEU A 25 -23.90 -2.74 -34.61
CA LEU A 25 -24.82 -1.82 -33.93
C LEU A 25 -25.74 -2.54 -32.91
N MET A 26 -26.06 -3.81 -33.15
CA MET A 26 -26.80 -4.68 -32.22
C MET A 26 -26.03 -4.98 -30.94
N ASP A 27 -24.70 -4.92 -30.97
CA ASP A 27 -23.84 -5.15 -29.80
C ASP A 27 -23.79 -3.89 -28.90
N LEU A 28 -24.38 -2.77 -29.34
CA LEU A 28 -24.49 -1.54 -28.55
C LEU A 28 -25.52 -1.73 -27.44
N LYS A 29 -25.03 -2.03 -26.25
CA LYS A 29 -25.85 -1.98 -25.03
C LYS A 29 -26.20 -0.53 -24.73
N ARG A 30 -27.45 -0.14 -24.97
CA ARG A 30 -28.02 1.16 -24.59
C ARG A 30 -28.62 1.11 -23.19
N GLU A 31 -27.86 0.56 -22.25
CA GLU A 31 -28.26 0.56 -20.86
C GLU A 31 -28.33 2.01 -20.36
N TRP A 32 -29.25 2.30 -19.45
CA TRP A 32 -29.34 3.62 -18.84
C TRP A 32 -28.05 3.87 -18.05
N ILE A 33 -27.31 4.90 -18.45
CA ILE A 33 -26.11 5.35 -17.76
C ILE A 33 -26.53 6.44 -16.79
N ASP A 34 -26.17 6.26 -15.52
CA ASP A 34 -26.28 7.31 -14.51
C ASP A 34 -25.37 8.49 -14.88
N PRO A 35 -25.92 9.68 -15.20
CA PRO A 35 -25.11 10.84 -15.61
C PRO A 35 -24.07 11.24 -14.57
N VAL A 36 -24.30 10.91 -13.29
CA VAL A 36 -23.36 11.20 -12.19
C VAL A 36 -22.07 10.37 -12.32
N LYS A 37 -22.12 9.23 -13.01
CA LYS A 37 -20.99 8.32 -13.22
C LYS A 37 -20.25 8.53 -14.54
N VAL A 38 -20.71 9.49 -15.36
CA VAL A 38 -20.04 9.88 -16.61
C VAL A 38 -19.03 10.97 -16.30
N ASP A 39 -17.82 10.84 -16.86
CA ASP A 39 -16.73 11.82 -16.71
C ASP A 39 -16.38 12.20 -15.26
N THR A 40 -16.66 11.31 -14.30
CA THR A 40 -16.26 11.52 -12.91
C THR A 40 -14.74 11.38 -12.82
N PRO A 41 -14.00 12.43 -12.40
CA PRO A 41 -12.57 12.32 -12.25
C PRO A 41 -12.25 11.26 -11.19
N PRO A 42 -11.25 10.39 -11.41
CA PRO A 42 -10.87 9.40 -10.42
C PRO A 42 -10.44 10.09 -9.12
N TRP A 43 -10.71 9.46 -7.97
CA TRP A 43 -10.31 9.97 -6.66
C TRP A 43 -8.79 9.81 -6.45
N THR A 44 -8.00 10.62 -7.15
CA THR A 44 -6.53 10.55 -7.17
C THR A 44 -5.86 11.02 -5.87
N GLN A 45 -6.61 11.72 -5.01
CA GLN A 45 -6.17 12.22 -3.70
C GLN A 45 -5.68 11.08 -2.78
N ILE A 46 -6.18 9.85 -3.00
CA ILE A 46 -5.71 8.66 -2.29
C ILE A 46 -4.20 8.40 -2.50
N TYR A 47 -3.69 8.71 -3.70
CA TYR A 47 -2.27 8.53 -4.03
C TYR A 47 -1.42 9.70 -3.55
N SER A 48 -1.98 10.91 -3.48
CA SER A 48 -1.27 12.11 -3.02
C SER A 48 -0.88 12.07 -1.54
N HIS A 49 -1.64 11.33 -0.72
CA HIS A 49 -1.36 11.14 0.71
C HIS A 49 -0.73 9.79 1.03
N SER A 50 -0.67 8.89 0.05
CA SER A 50 0.03 7.61 0.20
C SER A 50 1.54 7.84 0.19
N ARG A 51 2.21 7.31 1.21
CA ARG A 51 3.68 7.21 1.24
C ARG A 51 4.04 5.75 1.11
N THR A 52 5.00 5.46 0.26
CA THR A 52 5.62 4.15 0.21
C THR A 52 6.92 4.20 1.01
N ASP A 53 6.99 3.38 2.04
CA ASP A 53 8.18 3.10 2.83
C ASP A 53 9.06 2.05 2.12
N TRP A 54 9.08 2.06 0.78
CA TRP A 54 9.72 1.04 -0.05
C TRP A 54 11.25 1.04 0.12
N VAL A 55 11.88 2.20 0.10
CA VAL A 55 13.33 2.34 0.32
C VAL A 55 13.71 1.88 1.73
N ASP A 56 12.92 2.26 2.73
CA ASP A 56 13.15 1.85 4.12
C ASP A 56 13.04 0.33 4.27
N ARG A 57 12.04 -0.30 3.63
CA ARG A 57 11.88 -1.75 3.58
C ARG A 57 13.01 -2.45 2.85
N GLN A 58 13.49 -1.89 1.75
CA GLN A 58 14.62 -2.45 1.00
C GLN A 58 15.92 -2.39 1.81
N ASN A 59 16.08 -1.36 2.65
CA ASN A 59 17.25 -1.16 3.51
C ASN A 59 17.14 -1.88 4.86
N ALA A 60 15.98 -2.44 5.20
CA ALA A 60 15.75 -3.20 6.42
C ALA A 60 16.50 -4.54 6.39
N LYS A 61 17.78 -4.55 6.77
CA LYS A 61 18.66 -5.74 6.72
C LYS A 61 19.08 -6.30 8.06
N GLN A 62 18.90 -5.54 9.14
CA GLN A 62 19.31 -5.93 10.49
C GLN A 62 18.21 -5.63 11.49
N CYS A 63 17.86 -6.62 12.32
CA CYS A 63 16.89 -6.45 13.38
C CYS A 63 17.45 -5.56 14.49
N ALA A 64 16.78 -4.45 14.80
CA ALA A 64 17.16 -3.54 15.87
C ALA A 64 16.80 -4.04 17.28
N ALA A 65 16.22 -5.24 17.41
CA ALA A 65 15.98 -5.89 18.71
C ALA A 65 17.02 -6.98 19.00
N CYS A 66 17.19 -7.93 18.08
CA CYS A 66 18.09 -9.07 18.29
C CYS A 66 19.40 -9.02 17.48
N GLY A 67 19.61 -7.99 16.65
CA GLY A 67 20.84 -7.79 15.87
C GLY A 67 21.01 -8.72 14.66
N ARG A 68 20.13 -9.70 14.48
CA ARG A 68 20.21 -10.68 13.40
C ARG A 68 20.03 -10.08 12.01
N THR A 69 20.75 -10.64 11.04
CA THR A 69 20.72 -10.28 9.61
C THR A 69 20.35 -11.47 8.71
N ASP A 70 20.17 -12.66 9.29
CA ASP A 70 19.86 -13.92 8.60
C ASP A 70 18.35 -14.13 8.37
N ARG A 71 17.52 -13.16 8.76
CA ARG A 71 16.06 -13.24 8.71
C ARG A 71 15.43 -12.07 7.96
N PRO A 72 14.25 -12.29 7.32
CA PRO A 72 13.46 -11.20 6.76
C PRO A 72 13.16 -10.16 7.82
N CYS A 73 13.44 -8.90 7.48
CA CYS A 73 13.17 -7.76 8.34
C CYS A 73 12.07 -6.87 7.75
N HIS A 74 11.26 -6.31 8.64
CA HIS A 74 10.15 -5.42 8.31
C HIS A 74 10.24 -4.12 9.10
N VAL A 75 9.74 -3.04 8.50
CA VAL A 75 9.62 -1.75 9.15
C VAL A 75 8.39 -1.78 10.06
N HIS A 76 8.62 -1.78 11.36
CA HIS A 76 7.61 -1.67 12.40
C HIS A 76 7.32 -0.20 12.70
N HIS A 77 6.05 0.18 12.73
CA HIS A 77 5.63 1.50 13.22
C HIS A 77 5.31 1.38 14.70
N VAL A 78 6.06 2.09 15.55
CA VAL A 78 5.95 2.00 17.02
C VAL A 78 4.56 2.45 17.47
N ASP A 79 4.08 3.57 16.91
CA ASP A 79 2.79 4.15 17.23
C ASP A 79 1.84 3.94 16.03
N GLY A 80 0.70 3.28 16.29
CA GLY A 80 -0.27 2.90 15.26
C GLY A 80 -1.08 4.09 14.76
N LEU A 81 -1.39 4.15 13.47
CA LEU A 81 -2.25 5.22 12.95
C LEU A 81 -3.72 5.05 13.36
N ALA A 82 -4.10 3.82 13.73
CA ALA A 82 -5.42 3.53 14.26
C ALA A 82 -5.71 4.35 15.52
N ASP A 83 -4.68 4.56 16.36
CA ASP A 83 -4.79 5.26 17.64
C ASP A 83 -5.13 6.74 17.48
N VAL A 84 -4.84 7.34 16.31
CA VAL A 84 -5.07 8.77 16.04
C VAL A 84 -6.16 9.04 15.00
N LYS A 85 -6.80 7.99 14.47
CA LYS A 85 -7.77 8.09 13.37
C LYS A 85 -8.99 8.97 13.71
N HIS A 86 -9.34 9.06 14.99
CA HIS A 86 -10.51 9.80 15.46
C HIS A 86 -10.28 11.32 15.61
N HIS A 87 -9.04 11.82 15.47
CA HIS A 87 -8.70 13.23 15.65
C HIS A 87 -8.73 14.09 14.37
N GLY A 88 -9.35 13.59 13.30
CA GLY A 88 -9.47 14.27 12.01
C GLY A 88 -8.23 14.17 11.12
N LEU A 89 -8.40 14.52 9.82
CA LEU A 89 -7.40 14.28 8.77
C LEU A 89 -6.07 15.00 9.06
N ALA A 90 -6.09 16.26 9.48
CA ALA A 90 -4.88 17.04 9.74
C ALA A 90 -4.02 16.43 10.86
N THR A 91 -4.66 16.02 11.96
CA THR A 91 -3.99 15.38 13.10
C THR A 91 -3.43 14.02 12.70
N MET A 92 -4.23 13.21 12.01
CA MET A 92 -3.81 11.93 11.47
C MET A 92 -2.59 12.10 10.55
N MET A 93 -2.56 13.11 9.69
CA MET A 93 -1.43 13.37 8.78
C MET A 93 -0.17 13.84 9.51
N LYS A 94 -0.29 14.68 10.55
CA LYS A 94 0.86 15.06 11.40
C LYS A 94 1.45 13.83 12.08
N ALA A 95 0.59 13.02 12.73
CA ALA A 95 1.00 11.78 13.34
C ALA A 95 1.67 10.86 12.31
N ALA A 96 1.03 10.62 11.15
CA ALA A 96 1.56 9.77 10.10
C ALA A 96 2.99 10.14 9.65
N ARG A 97 3.31 11.44 9.63
CA ARG A 97 4.63 11.99 9.28
C ARG A 97 5.66 11.88 10.40
N ALA A 98 5.22 11.91 11.66
CA ALA A 98 6.07 11.87 12.85
C ALA A 98 6.21 10.46 13.47
N ARG A 99 5.49 9.46 12.95
CA ARG A 99 5.54 8.07 13.44
C ARG A 99 6.98 7.56 13.45
N ARG A 100 7.41 7.08 14.61
CA ARG A 100 8.70 6.42 14.78
C ARG A 100 8.65 5.03 14.16
N THR A 101 9.71 4.66 13.45
CA THR A 101 9.86 3.36 12.80
C THR A 101 11.06 2.60 13.35
N LYS A 102 10.94 1.28 13.47
CA LYS A 102 12.03 0.37 13.88
C LYS A 102 12.09 -0.82 12.93
N VAL A 103 13.29 -1.23 12.53
CA VAL A 103 13.47 -2.46 11.74
C VAL A 103 13.48 -3.67 12.67
N LEU A 104 12.61 -4.65 12.44
CA LEU A 104 12.50 -5.88 13.23
C LEU A 104 12.47 -7.10 12.32
N CYS A 105 13.09 -8.22 12.74
CA CYS A 105 12.84 -9.50 12.08
C CYS A 105 11.39 -9.95 12.32
N ASP A 106 10.90 -10.84 11.46
CA ASP A 106 9.61 -11.53 11.56
C ASP A 106 9.20 -11.94 13.00
N LEU A 107 10.10 -12.59 13.74
CA LEU A 107 9.84 -13.04 15.11
C LEU A 107 9.69 -11.87 16.09
N CYS A 108 10.66 -10.96 16.13
CA CYS A 108 10.61 -9.79 17.02
C CYS A 108 9.45 -8.86 16.67
N HIS A 109 9.08 -8.78 15.39
CA HIS A 109 7.92 -8.04 14.94
C HIS A 109 6.63 -8.61 15.54
N ALA A 110 6.47 -9.94 15.48
CA ALA A 110 5.34 -10.63 16.07
C ALA A 110 5.32 -10.53 17.61
N ASP A 111 6.47 -10.67 18.27
CA ASP A 111 6.60 -10.50 19.72
C ASP A 111 6.27 -9.08 20.18
N THR A 112 6.58 -8.07 19.36
CA THR A 112 6.22 -6.68 19.64
C THR A 112 4.70 -6.51 19.66
N HIS A 113 3.99 -7.06 18.66
CA HIS A 113 2.52 -7.05 18.64
C HIS A 113 1.90 -7.87 19.77
N ARG A 114 2.59 -8.91 20.27
CA ARG A 114 2.15 -9.72 21.42
C ARG A 114 2.51 -9.11 22.78
N GLY A 115 3.33 -8.05 22.82
CA GLY A 115 3.87 -7.52 24.07
C GLY A 115 4.84 -8.46 24.79
N GLN A 116 5.44 -9.40 24.06
CA GLN A 116 6.35 -10.44 24.59
C GLN A 116 7.82 -10.15 24.28
N LEU A 117 8.10 -9.07 23.54
CA LEU A 117 9.48 -8.72 23.22
C LEU A 117 10.22 -8.32 24.51
N PRO A 118 11.31 -9.00 24.89
CA PRO A 118 12.03 -8.69 26.12
C PRO A 118 12.70 -7.33 26.01
N ASP A 119 12.71 -6.57 27.12
CA ASP A 119 13.45 -5.31 27.20
C ASP A 119 14.95 -5.61 27.19
N SER A 120 15.60 -5.31 26.07
CA SER A 120 17.04 -5.53 25.92
C SER A 120 17.88 -4.66 26.87
N ARG A 121 17.32 -3.60 27.47
CA ARG A 121 17.98 -2.84 28.56
C ARG A 121 18.19 -3.70 29.81
N ASN A 122 17.36 -4.73 30.00
CA ASN A 122 17.43 -5.63 31.15
C ASN A 122 18.32 -6.87 30.91
N MET A 123 18.86 -7.08 29.71
CA MET A 123 19.66 -8.28 29.40
C MET A 123 21.10 -8.25 29.92
N ASN A 124 21.65 -7.06 30.24
CA ASN A 124 23.01 -6.91 30.76
C ASN A 124 23.08 -6.74 32.29
N GLY A 125 21.99 -6.98 33.02
CA GLY A 125 22.01 -7.10 34.48
C GLY A 125 22.39 -5.84 35.28
N VAL A 126 22.37 -4.64 34.69
CA VAL A 126 22.63 -3.38 35.42
C VAL A 126 21.75 -2.27 34.87
N VAL A 127 20.47 -2.22 35.26
CA VAL A 127 19.81 -0.94 35.56
C VAL A 127 18.73 -1.20 36.61
N ALA A 128 18.92 -0.58 37.78
CA ALA A 128 17.92 -0.54 38.81
C ALA A 128 16.62 0.05 38.27
N ALA A 129 15.49 -0.46 38.76
CA ALA A 129 14.16 0.05 38.48
C ALA A 129 14.06 1.53 38.86
N GLU A 130 14.25 2.42 37.90
CA GLU A 130 13.78 3.80 38.03
C GLU A 130 12.36 3.87 37.48
N SER A 131 11.46 3.68 38.44
CA SER A 131 10.11 4.23 38.59
C SER A 131 9.39 4.70 37.33
N ARG A 132 8.25 4.06 37.07
CA ARG A 132 7.06 4.71 36.51
C ARG A 132 6.85 6.08 37.13
N MET A 133 6.74 7.11 36.29
CA MET A 133 6.13 8.44 36.50
C MET A 133 6.52 9.24 35.24
N GLN A 134 5.64 9.78 34.40
CA GLN A 134 4.25 10.23 34.51
C GLN A 134 3.51 9.95 33.19
#